data_AF-A0A7Y7ABS7-F1
#
_entry.id   AF-A0A7Y7ABS7-F1
#
_cell.length_a   1.000
_cell.length_b   1.000
_cell.length_c   1.000
_cell.angle_alpha   90.00
_cell.angle_beta   90.00
_cell.angle_gamma   90.00
#
_symmetry.space_group_name_H-M   'P 1'
#
loop_
_entity.id
_entity.type
_entity.pdbx_description
1 polymer ?
#
loop_
_entity_poly.entity_id
_entity_poly.type
_entity_poly.pdbx_seq_one_letter_code
_entity_poly.pdbx_strand_id
1 'polypeptide(L)'
;MTNNFSVLFKKYSVPVLLLILGITLLVIGVMKDQGLLFKSSSILMFLAGALSLLYSSGKMKTMFLVIFGVFAGIAGIVMLGISWNEVSDEVKTQNRNELLETTAKQNLQDVVFIQKKYQERNGVYAGTWDELTEFLKNGKVDYVVASGSVPPERLIRAEADYLYGDNRALDNNMTELEAWRLSKWEEGPRYNELFRNFKRDTLEQSILEAKFESRSYLEARKLSGLGQFYPDSLRYIPMTNGKEEWKLETIDSLELADGTKAPAVKVSGTLPFIDKEMYFGSLTSPNELSGSWENEK
;
A
#
# COMPACT_ATOMS: atom_id res chain seq x y z
N MET A 1 41.06 -56.75 14.96
CA MET A 1 41.92 -55.61 14.60
C MET A 1 41.02 -54.39 14.42
N THR A 2 40.90 -53.55 15.44
CA THR A 2 40.25 -52.23 15.26
C THR A 2 41.13 -51.43 14.32
N ASN A 3 40.67 -51.27 13.09
CA ASN A 3 41.37 -50.58 12.02
C ASN A 3 41.78 -49.19 12.54
N ASN A 4 43.07 -48.86 12.58
CA ASN A 4 43.58 -47.56 13.05
C ASN A 4 42.86 -46.37 12.38
N PHE A 5 42.34 -46.60 11.17
CA PHE A 5 41.46 -45.69 10.43
C PHE A 5 40.17 -45.34 11.19
N SER A 6 39.48 -46.29 11.82
CA SER A 6 38.24 -46.07 12.57
C SER A 6 38.47 -45.17 13.80
N VAL A 7 39.61 -45.34 14.47
CA VAL A 7 39.99 -44.53 15.64
C VAL A 7 40.33 -43.11 15.21
N LEU A 8 41.12 -42.94 14.14
CA LEU A 8 41.43 -41.62 13.58
C LEU A 8 40.18 -40.90 13.08
N PHE A 9 39.30 -41.60 12.37
CA PHE A 9 38.05 -41.04 11.86
C PHE A 9 37.16 -40.51 12.99
N LYS A 10 36.95 -41.30 14.06
CA LYS A 10 36.16 -40.85 15.22
C LYS A 10 36.80 -39.67 15.96
N LYS A 11 38.13 -39.57 15.96
CA LYS A 11 38.87 -38.51 16.66
C LYS A 11 38.83 -37.17 15.94
N TYR A 12 38.80 -37.18 14.60
CA TYR A 12 38.96 -35.99 13.77
C TYR A 12 37.72 -35.60 12.96
N SER A 13 36.69 -36.45 12.85
CA SER A 13 35.52 -36.19 12.01
C SER A 13 34.81 -34.87 12.34
N VAL A 14 34.46 -34.64 13.60
CA VAL A 14 33.75 -33.44 14.05
C VAL A 14 34.61 -32.16 13.89
N PRO A 15 35.89 -32.14 14.34
CA PRO A 15 36.76 -30.99 14.11
C PRO A 15 36.97 -30.64 12.63
N VAL A 16 37.16 -31.65 11.77
CA VAL A 16 37.34 -31.44 10.32
C VAL A 16 36.08 -30.88 9.68
N LEU A 17 34.90 -31.40 10.02
CA LEU A 17 33.62 -30.88 9.52
C LEU A 17 33.41 -29.42 9.91
N LEU A 18 33.66 -29.07 11.18
CA LEU A 18 33.56 -27.69 11.67
C LEU A 18 34.54 -26.76 10.96
N LEU A 19 35.78 -27.21 10.72
CA LEU A 19 36.76 -26.45 9.97
C LEU A 19 36.29 -26.19 8.53
N ILE A 20 35.81 -27.23 7.84
CA ILE A 20 35.32 -27.10 6.46
C ILE A 20 34.15 -26.11 6.40
N LEU A 21 33.20 -26.22 7.33
CA LEU A 21 32.08 -25.29 7.47
C LEU A 21 32.53 -23.85 7.74
N GLY A 22 33.51 -23.66 8.63
CA GLY A 22 34.07 -22.33 8.92
C GLY A 22 34.73 -21.70 7.69
N ILE A 23 35.48 -22.50 6.92
CA ILE A 23 36.11 -22.05 5.66
C ILE A 23 35.04 -21.69 4.62
N THR A 24 34.01 -22.53 4.42
CA THR A 24 32.96 -22.23 3.44
C THR A 24 32.17 -20.98 3.80
N LEU A 25 31.84 -20.77 5.08
CA LEU A 25 31.18 -19.54 5.52
C LEU A 25 32.07 -18.31 5.33
N LEU A 26 33.38 -18.41 5.61
CA LEU A 26 34.33 -17.33 5.34
C LEU A 26 34.36 -16.96 3.86
N VAL A 27 34.45 -17.96 2.99
CA VAL A 27 34.44 -17.76 1.53
C VAL A 27 33.14 -17.08 1.08
N ILE A 28 31.98 -17.55 1.56
CA ILE A 28 30.69 -16.93 1.25
C ILE A 28 30.63 -15.49 1.78
N GLY A 29 31.14 -15.25 2.99
CA GLY A 29 31.12 -13.94 3.62
C GLY A 29 31.93 -12.90 2.87
N VAL A 30 33.06 -13.30 2.31
CA VAL A 30 33.91 -12.45 1.47
C VAL A 30 33.31 -12.29 0.06
N MET A 31 32.88 -13.39 -0.58
CA MET A 31 32.40 -13.35 -1.97
C MET A 31 31.06 -12.62 -2.15
N LYS A 32 30.17 -12.70 -1.16
CA LYS A 32 28.85 -12.06 -1.20
C LYS A 32 28.77 -10.76 -0.40
N ASP A 33 29.92 -10.18 -0.08
CA ASP A 33 30.09 -8.98 0.76
C ASP A 33 29.12 -8.91 1.95
N GLN A 34 29.04 -10.01 2.71
CA GLN A 34 28.10 -10.10 3.83
C GLN A 34 28.50 -9.15 4.96
N GLY A 35 27.52 -8.79 5.79
CA GLY A 35 27.72 -7.88 6.91
C GLY A 35 28.83 -8.32 7.89
N LEU A 36 29.35 -7.36 8.65
CA LEU A 36 30.46 -7.55 9.58
C LEU A 36 30.21 -8.71 10.57
N LEU A 37 28.97 -8.86 11.04
CA LEU A 37 28.55 -9.93 11.96
C LEU A 37 28.67 -11.33 11.36
N PHE A 38 28.33 -11.48 10.08
CA PHE A 38 28.46 -12.77 9.40
C PHE A 38 29.93 -13.12 9.20
N LYS A 39 30.74 -12.14 8.76
CA LYS A 39 32.19 -12.29 8.60
C LYS A 39 32.85 -12.64 9.94
N SER A 40 32.52 -11.95 11.03
CA SER A 40 33.09 -12.22 12.35
C SER A 40 32.67 -13.58 12.93
N SER A 41 31.41 -13.98 12.73
CA SER A 41 30.91 -15.31 13.13
C SER A 41 31.61 -16.43 12.35
N SER A 42 31.84 -16.24 11.05
CA SER A 42 32.57 -17.20 10.21
C SER A 42 34.03 -17.39 10.66
N ILE A 43 34.71 -16.31 11.06
CA ILE A 43 36.06 -16.35 11.64
C ILE A 43 36.07 -17.13 12.95
N LEU A 44 35.13 -16.87 13.86
CA LEU A 44 35.02 -17.59 15.12
C LEU A 44 34.78 -19.09 14.91
N MET A 45 33.93 -19.44 13.94
CA MET A 45 33.64 -20.83 13.60
C MET A 45 34.85 -21.56 12.98
N PHE A 46 35.61 -20.86 12.13
CA PHE A 46 36.88 -21.35 11.61
C PHE A 46 37.91 -21.59 12.73
N LEU A 47 38.08 -20.61 13.63
CA LEU A 47 38.98 -20.74 14.79
C LEU A 47 38.56 -21.88 15.70
N ALA A 48 37.26 -22.08 15.94
CA ALA A 48 36.74 -23.19 16.72
C ALA A 48 37.10 -24.55 16.08
N GLY A 49 36.92 -24.69 14.76
CA GLY A 49 37.33 -25.91 14.03
C GLY A 49 38.83 -26.16 14.10
N ALA A 50 39.65 -25.13 13.92
CA ALA A 50 41.11 -25.22 13.96
C ALA A 50 41.63 -25.58 15.38
N LEU A 51 41.09 -24.96 16.42
CA LEU A 51 41.45 -25.24 17.81
C LEU A 51 41.01 -26.66 18.22
N SER A 52 39.83 -27.09 17.79
CA SER A 52 39.33 -28.46 18.02
C SER A 52 40.22 -29.52 17.38
N LEU A 53 40.75 -29.24 16.18
CA LEU A 53 41.75 -30.08 15.51
C LEU A 53 43.07 -30.15 16.28
N LEU A 54 43.60 -29.00 16.72
CA LEU A 54 44.85 -28.93 17.48
C LEU A 54 44.78 -29.69 18.81
N TYR A 55 43.63 -29.62 19.49
CA TYR A 55 43.37 -30.41 20.68
C TYR A 55 43.28 -31.90 20.39
N SER A 56 42.54 -32.29 19.35
CA SER A 56 42.46 -33.69 18.90
C SER A 56 43.84 -34.26 18.50
N SER A 57 44.73 -33.42 17.95
CA SER A 57 46.12 -33.80 17.65
C SER A 57 47.04 -33.92 18.88
N GLY A 58 46.56 -33.58 20.08
CA GLY A 58 47.35 -33.63 21.32
C GLY A 58 48.43 -32.55 21.42
N LYS A 59 48.45 -31.59 20.48
CA LYS A 59 49.43 -30.50 20.44
C LYS A 59 49.06 -29.32 21.34
N MET A 60 47.85 -29.33 21.92
CA MET A 60 47.33 -28.24 22.74
C MET A 60 46.84 -28.75 24.09
N LYS A 61 47.17 -28.03 25.17
CA LYS A 61 46.67 -28.33 26.53
C LYS A 61 45.20 -27.93 26.68
N THR A 62 44.42 -28.72 27.41
CA THR A 62 42.98 -28.51 27.65
C THR A 62 42.66 -27.13 28.22
N MET A 63 43.54 -26.56 29.06
CA MET A 63 43.36 -25.25 29.67
C MET A 63 43.18 -24.13 28.62
N PHE A 64 43.96 -24.16 27.52
CA PHE A 64 43.83 -23.16 26.46
C PHE A 64 42.50 -23.29 25.71
N LEU A 65 42.05 -24.51 25.46
CA LEU A 65 40.76 -24.75 24.79
C LEU A 65 39.59 -24.20 25.62
N VAL A 66 39.63 -24.38 26.94
CA VAL A 66 38.60 -23.83 27.85
C VAL A 66 38.61 -22.31 27.85
N ILE A 67 39.79 -21.68 27.92
CA ILE A 67 39.92 -20.22 27.90
C ILE A 67 39.35 -19.66 26.59
N PHE A 68 39.77 -20.19 25.44
CA PHE A 68 39.24 -19.77 24.13
C PHE A 68 37.74 -20.04 23.99
N GLY A 69 37.23 -21.15 24.53
CA GLY A 69 35.81 -21.46 24.54
C GLY A 69 34.98 -20.46 25.34
N VAL A 70 35.47 -20.03 26.51
CA VAL A 70 34.80 -19.00 27.33
C VAL A 70 34.80 -17.64 26.60
N PHE A 71 35.94 -17.22 26.05
CA PHE A 71 36.02 -15.98 25.26
C PHE A 71 35.11 -16.01 24.04
N ALA A 72 35.09 -17.13 23.30
CA ALA A 72 34.21 -17.31 22.15
C ALA A 72 32.73 -17.31 22.55
N GLY A 73 32.38 -17.89 23.70
CA GLY A 73 31.02 -17.86 24.25
C GLY A 73 30.57 -16.43 24.58
N ILE A 74 31.41 -15.65 25.25
CA ILE A 74 31.14 -14.23 25.54
C ILE A 74 30.98 -13.43 24.24
N ALA A 75 31.90 -13.62 23.29
CA ALA A 75 31.85 -12.96 21.99
C ALA A 75 30.56 -13.32 21.22
N GLY A 76 30.13 -14.58 21.27
CA GLY A 76 28.89 -15.04 20.67
C GLY A 76 27.65 -14.36 21.25
N ILE A 77 27.57 -14.22 22.58
CA ILE A 77 26.46 -13.52 23.25
C ILE A 77 26.41 -12.04 22.83
N VAL A 78 27.57 -11.36 22.78
CA VAL A 78 27.65 -9.97 22.33
C VAL A 78 27.20 -9.83 20.87
N MET A 79 27.66 -10.72 19.98
CA MET A 79 27.27 -10.70 18.57
C MET A 79 25.77 -10.95 18.38
N LEU A 80 25.16 -11.84 19.17
CA LEU A 80 23.70 -12.04 19.13
C LEU A 80 22.95 -10.75 19.51
N GLY A 81 23.41 -10.03 20.53
CA GLY A 81 22.81 -8.75 20.93
C GLY A 81 22.91 -7.67 19.85
N ILE A 82 24.08 -7.54 19.20
CA ILE A 82 24.28 -6.59 18.10
C ILE A 82 23.42 -6.98 16.89
N SER A 83 23.41 -8.27 16.54
CA SER A 83 22.60 -8.80 15.44
C SER A 83 21.11 -8.53 15.63
N TRP A 84 20.61 -8.66 16.86
CA TRP A 84 19.21 -8.37 17.16
C TRP A 84 18.86 -6.91 16.91
N ASN A 85 19.74 -5.99 17.31
CA ASN A 85 19.52 -4.55 17.11
C ASN A 85 19.58 -4.17 15.64
N GLU A 86 20.58 -4.64 14.88
CA GLU A 86 20.71 -4.34 13.46
C GLU A 86 19.50 -4.83 12.66
N VAL A 87 19.08 -6.09 12.86
CA VAL A 87 17.89 -6.64 12.18
C VAL A 87 16.62 -5.90 12.60
N SER A 88 16.49 -5.54 13.88
CA SER A 88 15.33 -4.77 14.35
C SER A 88 15.27 -3.39 13.70
N ASP A 89 16.40 -2.72 13.54
CA ASP A 89 16.45 -1.38 12.96
C ASP A 89 16.27 -1.41 11.44
N GLU A 90 16.76 -2.44 10.77
CA GLU A 90 16.49 -2.68 9.34
C GLU A 90 14.99 -2.93 9.10
N VAL A 91 14.36 -3.80 9.89
CA VAL A 91 12.91 -4.07 9.79
C VAL A 91 12.09 -2.80 10.08
N LYS A 92 12.47 -1.99 11.07
CA LYS A 92 11.81 -0.69 11.32
C LYS A 92 11.95 0.26 10.13
N THR A 93 13.13 0.30 9.51
CA THR A 93 13.40 1.16 8.35
C THR A 93 12.58 0.72 7.15
N GLN A 94 12.52 -0.59 6.88
CA GLN A 94 11.70 -1.16 5.81
C GLN A 94 10.21 -0.88 6.04
N ASN A 95 9.69 -1.17 7.24
CA ASN A 95 8.29 -0.90 7.58
C ASN A 95 7.94 0.59 7.48
N ARG A 96 8.86 1.47 7.89
CA ARG A 96 8.68 2.92 7.75
C ARG A 96 8.60 3.33 6.28
N ASN A 97 9.49 2.82 5.44
CA ASN A 97 9.51 3.14 4.01
C ASN A 97 8.26 2.60 3.30
N GLU A 98 7.81 1.39 3.63
CA GLU A 98 6.57 0.82 3.09
C GLU A 98 5.34 1.64 3.53
N LEU A 99 5.28 2.03 4.81
CA LEU A 99 4.22 2.89 5.32
C LEU A 99 4.25 4.27 4.66
N LEU A 100 5.43 4.85 4.43
CA LEU A 100 5.61 6.11 3.72
C LEU A 100 5.03 6.04 2.31
N GLU A 101 5.46 5.06 1.51
CA GLU A 101 4.99 4.87 0.14
C GLU A 101 3.47 4.63 0.09
N THR A 102 2.95 3.78 0.99
CA THR A 102 1.51 3.49 1.07
C THR A 102 0.71 4.74 1.45
N THR A 103 1.20 5.52 2.41
CA THR A 103 0.55 6.77 2.83
C THR A 103 0.56 7.81 1.70
N ALA A 104 1.70 7.95 1.02
CA ALA A 104 1.84 8.89 -0.08
C ALA A 104 0.93 8.52 -1.25
N LYS A 105 0.90 7.24 -1.64
CA LYS A 105 0.01 6.71 -2.67
C LYS A 105 -1.45 6.98 -2.33
N GLN A 106 -1.90 6.62 -1.13
CA GLN A 106 -3.27 6.85 -0.70
C GLN A 106 -3.63 8.35 -0.73
N ASN A 107 -2.77 9.20 -0.18
CA ASN A 107 -3.01 10.65 -0.15
C ASN A 107 -3.06 11.24 -1.57
N LEU A 108 -2.16 10.83 -2.48
CA LEU A 108 -2.19 11.30 -3.86
C LEU A 108 -3.42 10.78 -4.62
N GLN A 109 -3.86 9.54 -4.41
CA GLN A 109 -5.13 9.03 -4.96
C GLN A 109 -6.34 9.82 -4.44
N ASP A 110 -6.29 10.26 -3.19
CA ASP A 110 -7.31 11.11 -2.60
C ASP A 110 -7.31 12.51 -3.21
N VAL A 111 -6.14 13.09 -3.46
CA VAL A 111 -6.00 14.35 -4.21
C VAL A 111 -6.51 14.21 -5.64
N VAL A 112 -6.20 13.12 -6.35
CA VAL A 112 -6.73 12.83 -7.70
C VAL A 112 -8.26 12.82 -7.70
N PHE A 113 -8.87 12.17 -6.71
CA PHE A 113 -10.32 12.15 -6.58
C PHE A 113 -10.90 13.55 -6.36
N ILE A 114 -10.29 14.35 -5.49
CA ILE A 114 -10.75 15.72 -5.22
C ILE A 114 -10.60 16.59 -6.46
N GLN A 115 -9.46 16.51 -7.15
CA GLN A 115 -9.20 17.23 -8.41
C GLN A 115 -10.22 16.88 -9.48
N LYS A 116 -10.55 15.59 -9.63
CA LYS A 116 -11.60 15.15 -10.56
C LYS A 116 -12.96 15.75 -10.21
N LYS A 117 -13.34 15.75 -8.93
CA LYS A 117 -14.60 16.34 -8.47
C LYS A 117 -14.64 17.86 -8.62
N TYR A 118 -13.50 18.52 -8.41
CA TYR A 118 -13.36 19.95 -8.65
C TYR A 118 -13.51 20.29 -10.13
N GLN A 119 -12.85 19.52 -11.01
CA GLN A 119 -12.96 19.65 -12.46
C GLN A 119 -14.37 19.40 -12.98
N GLU A 120 -15.06 18.36 -12.49
CA GLU A 120 -16.45 18.07 -12.87
C GLU A 120 -17.38 19.27 -12.59
N ARG A 121 -17.10 20.05 -11.53
CA ARG A 121 -17.92 21.21 -11.13
C ARG A 121 -17.50 22.51 -11.78
N ASN A 122 -16.20 22.76 -11.91
CA ASN A 122 -15.64 24.06 -12.30
C ASN A 122 -15.07 24.08 -13.73
N GLY A 123 -14.96 22.92 -14.38
CA GLY A 123 -14.38 22.79 -15.73
C GLY A 123 -12.86 22.84 -15.79
N VAL A 124 -12.19 23.19 -14.69
CA VAL A 124 -10.72 23.28 -14.53
C VAL A 124 -10.27 22.58 -13.25
N TYR A 125 -8.98 22.28 -13.12
CA TYR A 125 -8.40 21.74 -11.88
C TYR A 125 -8.14 22.84 -10.84
N ALA A 126 -8.11 22.49 -9.56
CA ALA A 126 -7.76 23.42 -8.49
C ALA A 126 -6.27 23.79 -8.62
N GLY A 127 -5.97 25.09 -8.72
CA GLY A 127 -4.64 25.61 -9.02
C GLY A 127 -3.78 25.85 -7.78
N THR A 128 -4.40 25.85 -6.60
CA THR A 128 -3.71 25.99 -5.31
C THR A 128 -4.20 24.96 -4.30
N TRP A 129 -3.34 24.65 -3.32
CA TRP A 129 -3.73 23.77 -2.21
C TRP A 129 -4.85 24.37 -1.37
N ASP A 130 -4.89 25.69 -1.21
CA ASP A 130 -5.93 26.37 -0.43
C ASP A 130 -7.30 26.23 -1.10
N GLU A 131 -7.39 26.40 -2.43
CA GLU A 131 -8.60 26.12 -3.21
C GLU A 131 -9.07 24.67 -3.06
N LEU A 132 -8.13 23.72 -3.16
CA LEU A 132 -8.43 22.29 -3.05
C LEU A 132 -8.94 21.93 -1.66
N THR A 133 -8.29 22.46 -0.61
CA THR A 133 -8.68 22.25 0.79
C THR A 133 -10.01 22.91 1.12
N GLU A 134 -10.27 24.12 0.62
CA GLU A 134 -11.56 24.79 0.77
C GLU A 134 -12.68 23.98 0.11
N PHE A 135 -12.45 23.49 -1.11
CA PHE A 135 -13.39 22.62 -1.80
C PHE A 135 -13.60 21.29 -1.06
N LEU A 136 -12.57 20.71 -0.47
CA LEU A 136 -12.72 19.49 0.32
C LEU A 136 -13.57 19.72 1.58
N LYS A 137 -13.43 20.88 2.25
CA LYS A 137 -14.16 21.21 3.49
C LYS A 137 -15.60 21.64 3.24
N ASN A 138 -15.83 22.46 2.21
CA ASN A 138 -17.11 23.13 1.98
C ASN A 138 -17.81 22.69 0.70
N GLY A 139 -17.09 22.01 -0.20
CA GLY A 139 -17.60 21.60 -1.49
C GLY A 139 -18.62 20.48 -1.37
N LYS A 140 -19.63 20.55 -2.23
CA LYS A 140 -20.63 19.50 -2.40
C LYS A 140 -20.39 18.74 -3.69
N VAL A 141 -20.71 17.46 -3.68
CA VAL A 141 -20.74 16.61 -4.87
C VAL A 141 -22.09 15.93 -4.99
N ASP A 142 -22.45 15.68 -6.24
CA ASP A 142 -23.59 14.85 -6.58
C ASP A 142 -23.34 13.43 -6.07
N TYR A 143 -24.15 13.04 -5.08
CA TYR A 143 -24.15 11.70 -4.51
C TYR A 143 -25.44 10.99 -4.93
N VAL A 144 -25.27 9.88 -5.65
CA VAL A 144 -26.39 9.07 -6.12
C VAL A 144 -26.87 8.19 -4.97
N VAL A 145 -28.03 8.54 -4.40
CA VAL A 145 -28.72 7.71 -3.42
C VAL A 145 -29.58 6.70 -4.16
N ALA A 146 -29.14 5.45 -4.15
CA ALA A 146 -29.91 4.30 -4.59
C ALA A 146 -30.42 3.52 -3.37
N SER A 147 -31.72 3.42 -3.21
CA SER A 147 -32.37 2.58 -2.20
C SER A 147 -33.40 1.67 -2.84
N GLY A 148 -33.51 0.43 -2.36
CA GLY A 148 -34.36 -0.61 -2.95
C GLY A 148 -33.74 -1.28 -4.18
N SER A 149 -33.99 -2.59 -4.29
CA SER A 149 -33.66 -3.40 -5.45
C SER A 149 -34.76 -3.29 -6.50
N VAL A 150 -34.40 -3.46 -7.78
CA VAL A 150 -35.41 -3.60 -8.84
C VAL A 150 -36.24 -4.85 -8.55
N PRO A 151 -37.58 -4.76 -8.47
CA PRO A 151 -38.41 -5.93 -8.24
C PRO A 151 -38.18 -6.99 -9.32
N PRO A 152 -38.01 -8.27 -8.95
CA PRO A 152 -37.79 -9.36 -9.91
C PRO A 152 -39.08 -9.73 -10.68
N GLU A 153 -40.20 -9.12 -10.34
CA GLU A 153 -41.50 -9.37 -10.95
C GLU A 153 -41.66 -8.61 -12.27
N ARG A 154 -42.55 -9.15 -13.12
CA ARG A 154 -42.94 -8.50 -14.37
C ARG A 154 -43.93 -7.37 -14.09
N LEU A 155 -44.03 -6.43 -15.03
CA LEU A 155 -45.08 -5.42 -15.01
C LEU A 155 -46.46 -6.07 -15.08
N ILE A 156 -47.43 -5.52 -14.35
CA ILE A 156 -48.84 -5.87 -14.55
C ILE A 156 -49.48 -4.90 -15.56
N ARG A 157 -50.66 -5.29 -16.09
CA ARG A 157 -51.40 -4.49 -17.08
C ARG A 157 -51.58 -3.02 -16.66
N ALA A 158 -52.02 -2.79 -15.42
CA ALA A 158 -52.22 -1.45 -14.88
C ALA A 158 -50.94 -0.60 -14.82
N GLU A 159 -49.79 -1.21 -14.55
CA GLU A 159 -48.49 -0.52 -14.53
C GLU A 159 -47.96 -0.25 -15.93
N ALA A 160 -48.14 -1.19 -16.85
CA ALA A 160 -47.81 -0.99 -18.25
C ALA A 160 -48.67 0.12 -18.89
N ASP A 161 -49.96 0.17 -18.54
CA ASP A 161 -50.87 1.24 -18.95
C ASP A 161 -50.40 2.60 -18.41
N TYR A 162 -49.97 2.67 -17.15
CA TYR A 162 -49.43 3.89 -16.56
C TYR A 162 -48.10 4.34 -17.21
N LEU A 163 -47.19 3.41 -17.51
CA LEU A 163 -45.85 3.74 -18.04
C LEU A 163 -45.84 4.02 -19.55
N TYR A 164 -46.70 3.33 -20.31
CA TYR A 164 -46.62 3.26 -21.77
C TYR A 164 -47.96 3.49 -22.47
N GLY A 165 -49.08 3.10 -21.85
CA GLY A 165 -50.42 3.26 -22.42
C GLY A 165 -50.73 2.37 -23.63
N ASP A 166 -49.99 1.27 -23.83
CA ASP A 166 -50.09 0.42 -25.03
C ASP A 166 -50.18 -1.08 -24.73
N ASN A 167 -50.77 -1.89 -25.62
CA ASN A 167 -50.93 -3.34 -25.42
C ASN A 167 -49.67 -4.16 -25.74
N ARG A 168 -48.52 -3.78 -25.18
CA ARG A 168 -47.28 -4.55 -25.31
C ARG A 168 -47.31 -5.85 -24.50
N ALA A 169 -46.51 -6.83 -24.92
CA ALA A 169 -46.28 -8.07 -24.18
C ALA A 169 -45.48 -7.80 -22.90
N LEU A 170 -45.82 -8.48 -21.80
CA LEU A 170 -45.26 -8.28 -20.46
C LEU A 170 -44.47 -9.52 -20.02
N ASP A 171 -43.62 -10.05 -20.90
CA ASP A 171 -42.91 -11.31 -20.70
C ASP A 171 -41.58 -11.16 -19.95
N ASN A 172 -41.08 -9.93 -19.86
CA ASN A 172 -39.79 -9.59 -19.26
C ASN A 172 -39.96 -9.03 -17.84
N ASN A 173 -38.94 -9.26 -17.01
CA ASN A 173 -38.86 -8.65 -15.69
C ASN A 173 -38.66 -7.14 -15.81
N MET A 174 -39.07 -6.43 -14.76
CA MET A 174 -39.00 -4.97 -14.72
C MET A 174 -37.56 -4.46 -14.81
N THR A 175 -37.38 -3.39 -15.58
CA THR A 175 -36.12 -2.64 -15.65
C THR A 175 -36.02 -1.61 -14.53
N GLU A 176 -34.80 -1.15 -14.25
CA GLU A 176 -34.56 -0.12 -13.24
C GLU A 176 -35.29 1.20 -13.54
N LEU A 177 -35.39 1.58 -14.82
CA LEU A 177 -36.09 2.78 -15.25
C LEU A 177 -37.61 2.66 -15.03
N GLU A 178 -38.18 1.49 -15.29
CA GLU A 178 -39.61 1.21 -15.05
C GLU A 178 -39.92 1.22 -13.55
N ALA A 179 -39.09 0.55 -12.75
CA ALA A 179 -39.23 0.54 -11.29
C ALA A 179 -39.12 1.95 -10.69
N TRP A 180 -38.22 2.79 -11.22
CA TRP A 180 -38.10 4.18 -10.82
C TRP A 180 -39.34 5.02 -11.17
N ARG A 181 -39.90 4.85 -12.38
CA ARG A 181 -41.11 5.57 -12.79
C ARG A 181 -42.33 5.15 -11.95
N LEU A 182 -42.44 3.86 -11.64
CA LEU A 182 -43.50 3.32 -10.77
C LEU A 182 -43.33 3.75 -9.32
N SER A 183 -42.11 4.01 -8.84
CA SER A 183 -41.91 4.57 -7.50
C SER A 183 -42.33 6.04 -7.37
N LYS A 184 -42.66 6.71 -8.48
CA LYS A 184 -43.31 8.02 -8.47
C LYS A 184 -44.85 7.93 -8.48
N TRP A 185 -45.42 6.75 -8.69
CA TRP A 185 -46.86 6.52 -8.71
C TRP A 185 -47.36 6.02 -7.35
N GLU A 186 -47.60 6.94 -6.42
CA GLU A 186 -47.98 6.61 -5.03
C GLU A 186 -49.32 5.88 -4.92
N GLU A 187 -50.25 6.13 -5.86
CA GLU A 187 -51.57 5.48 -5.94
C GLU A 187 -51.54 4.12 -6.67
N GLY A 188 -50.35 3.67 -7.10
CA GLY A 188 -50.20 2.44 -7.86
C GLY A 188 -50.54 1.18 -7.04
N PRO A 189 -51.06 0.13 -7.69
CA PRO A 189 -51.57 -1.08 -7.03
C PRO A 189 -50.52 -1.81 -6.18
N ARG A 190 -49.24 -1.78 -6.57
CA ARG A 190 -48.12 -2.40 -5.84
C ARG A 190 -47.15 -1.39 -5.22
N TYR A 191 -47.55 -0.12 -5.10
CA TYR A 191 -46.66 0.94 -4.60
C TYR A 191 -46.12 0.62 -3.20
N ASN A 192 -47.00 0.29 -2.26
CA ASN A 192 -46.63 0.03 -0.87
C ASN A 192 -45.76 -1.22 -0.69
N GLU A 193 -45.89 -2.21 -1.58
CA GLU A 193 -45.22 -3.51 -1.49
C GLU A 193 -43.84 -3.49 -2.14
N LEU A 194 -43.73 -2.90 -3.35
CA LEU A 194 -42.54 -3.02 -4.19
C LEU A 194 -41.79 -1.70 -4.39
N PHE A 195 -42.47 -0.55 -4.37
CA PHE A 195 -41.90 0.71 -4.88
C PHE A 195 -41.70 1.80 -3.83
N ARG A 196 -42.35 1.73 -2.67
CA ARG A 196 -42.29 2.75 -1.59
C ARG A 196 -40.87 3.07 -1.13
N ASN A 197 -40.00 2.06 -1.09
CA ASN A 197 -38.61 2.21 -0.67
C ASN A 197 -37.65 2.32 -1.87
N PHE A 198 -38.16 2.28 -3.10
CA PHE A 198 -37.35 2.36 -4.32
C PHE A 198 -37.06 3.82 -4.66
N LYS A 199 -35.84 4.26 -4.33
CA LYS A 199 -35.38 5.63 -4.56
C LYS A 199 -34.15 5.60 -5.47
N ARG A 200 -34.19 6.41 -6.52
CA ARG A 200 -33.01 6.83 -7.29
C ARG A 200 -33.07 8.34 -7.31
N ASP A 201 -32.21 8.97 -6.53
CA ASP A 201 -32.12 10.41 -6.42
C ASP A 201 -30.66 10.84 -6.38
N THR A 202 -30.39 12.05 -6.90
CA THR A 202 -29.06 12.65 -6.83
C THR A 202 -29.15 13.81 -5.86
N LEU A 203 -28.50 13.66 -4.71
CA LEU A 203 -28.48 14.68 -3.68
C LEU A 203 -27.09 15.30 -3.62
N GLU A 204 -27.02 16.61 -3.44
CA GLU A 204 -25.76 17.25 -3.13
C GLU A 204 -25.35 16.92 -1.68
N GLN A 205 -24.25 16.21 -1.50
CA GLN A 205 -23.66 15.93 -0.18
C GLN A 205 -22.25 16.53 -0.10
N SER A 206 -21.82 16.89 1.12
CA SER A 206 -20.41 17.23 1.38
C SER A 206 -19.48 16.12 0.90
N ILE A 207 -18.42 16.49 0.16
CA ILE A 207 -17.39 15.55 -0.32
C ILE A 207 -16.73 14.83 0.85
N LEU A 208 -16.48 15.58 1.92
CA LEU A 208 -15.88 15.10 3.14
C LEU A 208 -16.72 13.94 3.72
N GLU A 209 -18.02 14.18 3.92
CA GLU A 209 -18.94 13.19 4.47
C GLU A 209 -19.12 11.97 3.55
N ALA A 210 -19.29 12.23 2.25
CA ALA A 210 -19.61 11.20 1.28
C ALA A 210 -18.46 10.21 1.05
N LYS A 211 -17.20 10.67 1.10
CA LYS A 211 -16.01 9.82 0.87
C LYS A 211 -15.15 9.66 2.11
N PHE A 212 -14.68 10.75 2.68
CA PHE A 212 -13.57 10.76 3.65
C PHE A 212 -13.99 10.45 5.10
N GLU A 213 -15.26 10.68 5.45
CA GLU A 213 -15.85 10.25 6.73
C GLU A 213 -16.68 8.97 6.59
N SER A 214 -16.74 8.41 5.38
CA SER A 214 -17.43 7.14 5.16
C SER A 214 -16.77 6.03 5.97
N ARG A 215 -17.60 5.14 6.54
CA ARG A 215 -17.13 4.01 7.34
C ARG A 215 -16.12 3.16 6.59
N SER A 216 -16.37 2.89 5.31
CA SER A 216 -15.49 2.09 4.45
C SER A 216 -14.11 2.72 4.29
N TYR A 217 -14.04 4.04 4.09
CA TYR A 217 -12.77 4.75 3.96
C TYR A 217 -11.99 4.75 5.29
N LEU A 218 -12.65 5.04 6.41
CA LEU A 218 -12.02 5.04 7.73
C LEU A 218 -11.52 3.65 8.13
N GLU A 219 -12.29 2.60 7.86
CA GLU A 219 -11.88 1.21 8.11
C GLU A 219 -10.70 0.80 7.23
N ALA A 220 -10.72 1.16 5.94
CA ALA A 220 -9.60 0.89 5.03
C ALA A 220 -8.30 1.57 5.50
N ARG A 221 -8.35 2.87 5.87
CA ARG A 221 -7.18 3.57 6.41
C ARG A 221 -6.67 2.94 7.71
N LYS A 222 -7.57 2.50 8.59
CA LYS A 222 -7.21 1.83 9.85
C LYS A 222 -6.51 0.50 9.60
N LEU A 223 -7.02 -0.30 8.66
CA LEU A 223 -6.42 -1.58 8.28
C LEU A 223 -5.04 -1.39 7.65
N SER A 224 -4.84 -0.32 6.89
CA SER A 224 -3.55 0.05 6.30
C SER A 224 -2.59 0.78 7.24
N GLY A 225 -2.96 1.04 8.50
CA GLY A 225 -2.10 1.72 9.48
C GLY A 225 -1.88 3.22 9.22
N LEU A 226 -2.70 3.85 8.37
CA LEU A 226 -2.50 5.21 7.85
C LEU A 226 -2.98 6.34 8.79
N GLY A 227 -3.43 6.01 10.00
CA GLY A 227 -3.94 6.95 10.98
C GLY A 227 -5.23 7.66 10.56
N GLN A 228 -5.60 8.69 11.33
CA GLN A 228 -6.76 9.53 11.07
C GLN A 228 -6.53 10.43 9.84
N PHE A 229 -7.57 10.62 9.04
CA PHE A 229 -7.55 11.52 7.90
C PHE A 229 -7.73 12.98 8.34
N TYR A 230 -6.93 13.88 7.78
CA TYR A 230 -7.04 15.32 7.97
C TYR A 230 -7.00 16.02 6.61
N PRO A 231 -8.00 16.82 6.23
CA PRO A 231 -8.01 17.55 4.97
C PRO A 231 -6.75 18.39 4.72
N ASP A 232 -6.26 19.06 5.77
CA ASP A 232 -5.12 19.96 5.71
C ASP A 232 -3.78 19.22 5.53
N SER A 233 -3.74 17.90 5.77
CA SER A 233 -2.50 17.14 5.64
C SER A 233 -2.20 16.73 4.20
N LEU A 234 -3.18 16.77 3.29
CA LEU A 234 -3.01 16.33 1.89
C LEU A 234 -1.99 17.15 1.11
N ARG A 235 -1.77 18.41 1.51
CA ARG A 235 -0.75 19.30 0.93
C ARG A 235 0.68 18.82 1.19
N TYR A 236 0.90 18.08 2.27
CA TYR A 236 2.23 17.72 2.74
C TYR A 236 2.65 16.32 2.34
N ILE A 237 3.95 16.15 2.08
CA ILE A 237 4.56 14.84 1.89
C ILE A 237 4.55 14.11 3.24
N PRO A 238 4.07 12.85 3.33
CA PRO A 238 3.99 12.14 4.61
C PRO A 238 5.36 12.00 5.29
N MET A 239 5.36 11.91 6.62
CA MET A 239 6.56 11.77 7.46
C MET A 239 7.57 12.93 7.41
N THR A 240 7.22 14.06 6.80
CA THR A 240 8.05 15.29 6.81
C THR A 240 7.68 16.26 7.94
N ASN A 241 6.67 15.93 8.76
CA ASN A 241 6.10 16.80 9.79
C ASN A 241 5.65 18.17 9.25
N GLY A 242 5.10 18.19 8.03
CA GLY A 242 4.60 19.42 7.40
C GLY A 242 5.69 20.36 6.88
N LYS A 243 6.92 19.86 6.73
CA LYS A 243 8.05 20.66 6.20
C LYS A 243 8.11 20.68 4.69
N GLU A 244 7.66 19.61 4.05
CA GLU A 244 7.72 19.48 2.59
C GLU A 244 6.31 19.32 2.04
N GLU A 245 6.03 20.09 1.00
CA GLU A 245 4.75 20.12 0.32
C GLU A 245 4.88 19.51 -1.06
N TRP A 246 3.79 18.88 -1.51
CA TRP A 246 3.69 18.45 -2.89
C TRP A 246 3.65 19.66 -3.81
N LYS A 247 4.44 19.62 -4.89
CA LYS A 247 4.42 20.63 -5.93
C LYS A 247 3.17 20.42 -6.77
N LEU A 248 2.27 21.40 -6.80
CA LEU A 248 1.03 21.38 -7.58
C LEU A 248 1.10 22.40 -8.71
N GLU A 249 0.90 21.95 -9.94
CA GLU A 249 0.95 22.76 -11.15
C GLU A 249 -0.29 22.46 -12.01
N THR A 250 -0.95 23.49 -12.51
CA THR A 250 -2.13 23.37 -13.38
C THR A 250 -1.98 24.19 -14.65
N ILE A 251 -2.66 23.75 -15.70
CA ILE A 251 -2.87 24.48 -16.95
C ILE A 251 -4.36 24.44 -17.25
N ASP A 252 -5.03 25.59 -17.24
CA ASP A 252 -6.49 25.65 -17.42
C ASP A 252 -6.93 25.27 -18.84
N SER A 253 -6.06 25.52 -19.83
CA SER A 253 -6.35 25.28 -21.24
C SER A 253 -5.11 24.81 -21.98
N LEU A 254 -4.99 23.50 -22.16
CA LEU A 254 -3.96 22.88 -22.99
C LEU A 254 -4.57 22.51 -24.35
N GLU A 255 -3.96 22.98 -25.44
CA GLU A 255 -4.38 22.64 -26.80
C GLU A 255 -3.83 21.27 -27.19
N LEU A 256 -4.72 20.37 -27.61
CA LEU A 256 -4.35 19.07 -28.17
C LEU A 256 -4.06 19.17 -29.68
N ALA A 257 -3.41 18.14 -30.21
CA ALA A 257 -3.15 18.01 -31.65
C ALA A 257 -4.42 18.00 -32.53
N ASP A 258 -5.59 17.70 -31.96
CA ASP A 258 -6.89 17.72 -32.63
C ASP A 258 -7.62 19.08 -32.51
N GLY A 259 -7.01 20.08 -31.88
CA GLY A 259 -7.57 21.42 -31.68
C GLY A 259 -8.55 21.54 -30.51
N THR A 260 -8.79 20.46 -29.76
CA THR A 260 -9.58 20.52 -28.52
C THR A 260 -8.77 21.14 -27.39
N LYS A 261 -9.45 21.78 -26.44
CA LYS A 261 -8.85 22.40 -25.25
C LYS A 261 -9.34 21.69 -24.01
N ALA A 262 -8.42 21.30 -23.14
CA ALA A 262 -8.75 20.66 -21.87
C ALA A 262 -7.76 21.05 -20.78
N PRO A 263 -8.18 21.04 -19.50
CA PRO A 263 -7.29 21.36 -18.40
C PRO A 263 -6.30 20.21 -18.16
N ALA A 264 -5.17 20.54 -17.55
CA ALA A 264 -4.12 19.61 -17.18
C ALA A 264 -3.64 19.94 -15.75
N VAL A 265 -3.23 18.91 -15.00
CA VAL A 265 -2.69 19.06 -13.65
C VAL A 265 -1.55 18.08 -13.46
N LYS A 266 -0.52 18.52 -12.75
CA LYS A 266 0.55 17.67 -12.26
C LYS A 266 0.80 17.97 -10.80
N VAL A 267 0.81 16.91 -10.00
CA VAL A 267 1.28 16.98 -8.61
C VAL A 267 2.48 16.06 -8.46
N SER A 268 3.59 16.57 -7.94
CA SER A 268 4.84 15.80 -7.82
C SER A 268 5.62 16.14 -6.55
N GLY A 269 6.41 15.19 -6.06
CA GLY A 269 7.29 15.36 -4.91
C GLY A 269 8.22 14.17 -4.72
N THR A 270 9.26 14.35 -3.93
CA THR A 270 10.23 13.28 -3.61
C THR A 270 9.92 12.75 -2.22
N LEU A 271 9.82 11.43 -2.09
CA LEU A 271 9.60 10.80 -0.80
C LEU A 271 10.87 10.87 0.06
N PRO A 272 10.75 11.28 1.33
CA PRO A 272 11.87 11.31 2.25
C PRO A 272 12.42 9.90 2.49
N PHE A 273 13.71 9.79 2.86
CA PHE A 273 14.42 8.54 3.21
C PHE A 273 14.69 7.55 2.06
N ILE A 274 13.94 7.60 0.96
CA ILE A 274 14.09 6.69 -0.18
C ILE A 274 14.42 7.40 -1.49
N ASP A 275 14.38 8.73 -1.51
CA ASP A 275 14.67 9.58 -2.68
C ASP A 275 13.90 9.18 -3.95
N LYS A 276 12.71 8.60 -3.77
CA LYS A 276 11.82 8.15 -4.84
C LYS A 276 10.86 9.27 -5.21
N GLU A 277 10.84 9.66 -6.49
CA GLU A 277 9.86 10.63 -6.99
C GLU A 277 8.48 9.95 -7.11
N MET A 278 7.46 10.61 -6.57
CA MET A 278 6.06 10.25 -6.77
C MET A 278 5.30 11.42 -7.39
N TYR A 279 4.44 11.11 -8.34
CA TYR A 279 3.63 12.10 -9.01
C TYR A 279 2.34 11.50 -9.55
N PHE A 280 1.39 12.38 -9.88
CA PHE A 280 0.28 12.03 -10.77
C PHE A 280 0.01 13.15 -11.77
N GLY A 281 -0.59 12.75 -12.87
CA GLY A 281 -1.00 13.61 -13.96
C GLY A 281 0.17 14.16 -14.78
N SER A 282 -0.18 14.96 -15.78
CA SER A 282 0.75 15.46 -16.78
C SER A 282 0.37 16.88 -17.20
N LEU A 283 1.39 17.70 -17.48
CA LEU A 283 1.21 19.03 -18.08
C LEU A 283 1.25 19.00 -19.62
N THR A 284 1.55 17.85 -20.21
CA THR A 284 1.62 17.66 -21.67
C THR A 284 0.44 16.87 -22.21
N SER A 285 -0.24 16.11 -21.34
CA SER A 285 -1.41 15.32 -21.69
C SER A 285 -2.60 15.82 -20.86
N PRO A 286 -3.61 16.42 -21.49
CA PRO A 286 -4.77 16.93 -20.76
C PRO A 286 -5.64 15.80 -20.23
N ASN A 287 -6.33 16.05 -19.11
CA ASN A 287 -7.13 15.06 -18.38
C ASN A 287 -6.38 13.79 -17.94
N GLU A 288 -5.05 13.74 -18.07
CA GLU A 288 -4.26 12.62 -17.56
C GLU A 288 -4.11 12.78 -16.05
N LEU A 289 -4.58 11.78 -15.30
CA LEU A 289 -4.51 11.70 -13.84
C LEU A 289 -3.84 10.39 -13.37
N SER A 290 -3.13 9.71 -14.28
CA SER A 290 -2.36 8.50 -14.00
C SER A 290 -1.29 8.78 -12.94
N GLY A 291 -1.13 7.86 -11.99
CA GLY A 291 -0.12 7.96 -10.94
C GLY A 291 1.15 7.20 -11.30
N SER A 292 2.31 7.65 -10.80
CA SER A 292 3.58 6.94 -10.99
C SER A 292 3.55 5.49 -10.45
N TRP A 293 2.71 5.23 -9.45
CA TRP A 293 2.51 3.93 -8.79
C TRP A 293 1.66 2.93 -9.60
N GLU A 294 1.10 3.31 -10.74
CA GLU A 294 0.27 2.41 -11.57
C GLU A 294 1.11 1.58 -12.56
N ASN A 295 2.33 2.04 -12.84
CA ASN A 295 3.26 1.40 -13.77
C ASN A 295 4.25 0.44 -13.08
N GLU A 296 4.22 0.35 -11.74
CA GLU A 296 5.01 -0.60 -10.96
C GLU A 296 4.31 -1.97 -10.99
N LYS A 297 4.70 -2.83 -11.93
CA LYS A 297 4.31 -4.24 -12.01
C LYS A 297 5.47 -5.15 -11.62
#